data_AF-A0A414M1F5-F1
#
_entry.id   AF-A0A414M1F5-F1
#
_cell.length_a   1.000
_cell.length_b   1.000
_cell.length_c   1.000
_cell.angle_alpha   90.00
_cell.angle_beta   90.00
_cell.angle_gamma   90.00
#
_symmetry.space_group_name_H-M   'P 1'
#
loop_
_entity.id
_entity.type
_entity.pdbx_description
1 polymer ?
#
loop_
_entity_poly.entity_id
_entity_poly.type
_entity_poly.pdbx_seq_one_letter_code
_entity_poly.pdbx_strand_id
1 'polypeptide(L)'
;MQAQTVVHPSIKTKTTFAIVVDQKSYDEAKSEIDAYRTSIEKEGLGTYLLIDDWKRPEPIREQLVKLHENEKTPLEGCVFIGDIPIPMIRDAHHLSSAFKRSPKANWQKSSVPSDRYYDDFGLKFDYIKQDSLIPDYHYMTLRADSKQYISPDIYSARIRPLHLEGENRYQMLRDYLKKAVAEKAKQNAFDQLTMARGHGYNSEDPLAWSGEQIALREQLPQIFKSGNTVKFY
;
A
#
# COMPACT_ATOMS: atom_id res chain seq x y z
N MET A 1 12.78 25.22 -6.08
CA MET A 1 12.93 23.83 -5.64
C MET A 1 12.86 23.84 -4.13
N GLN A 2 11.77 23.37 -3.54
CA GLN A 2 11.77 23.04 -2.11
C GLN A 2 12.60 21.77 -1.92
N ALA A 3 13.39 21.71 -0.85
CA ALA A 3 14.15 20.52 -0.51
C ALA A 3 13.23 19.52 0.20
N GLN A 4 13.47 18.23 -0.02
CA GLN A 4 12.82 17.15 0.72
C GLN A 4 12.85 17.43 2.22
N THR A 5 11.70 17.37 2.88
CA THR A 5 11.58 17.45 4.33
C THR A 5 11.51 16.05 4.93
N VAL A 6 12.43 15.76 5.85
CA VAL A 6 12.49 14.48 6.57
C VAL A 6 12.29 14.72 8.05
N VAL A 7 11.18 14.25 8.60
CA VAL A 7 10.92 14.25 10.05
C VAL A 7 11.31 12.89 10.61
N HIS A 8 12.27 12.90 11.53
CA HIS A 8 12.77 11.68 12.18
C HIS A 8 11.79 11.14 13.25
N PRO A 9 11.79 9.82 13.50
CA PRO A 9 11.04 9.20 14.58
C PRO A 9 11.20 9.94 15.92
N SER A 10 10.11 10.09 16.68
CA SER A 10 10.17 10.68 18.03
C SER A 10 10.62 9.68 19.09
N ILE A 11 10.56 8.39 18.77
CA ILE A 11 10.96 7.28 19.63
C ILE A 11 12.06 6.44 18.97
N LYS A 12 12.84 5.73 19.79
CA LYS A 12 13.83 4.75 19.32
C LYS A 12 13.25 3.34 19.38
N THR A 13 13.32 2.62 18.28
CA THR A 13 12.71 1.29 18.11
C THR A 13 13.68 0.38 17.37
N LYS A 14 13.47 -0.94 17.44
CA LYS A 14 14.37 -1.92 16.78
C LYS A 14 14.34 -1.80 15.26
N THR A 15 13.18 -1.46 14.72
CA THR A 15 12.91 -1.24 13.31
C THR A 15 12.14 0.07 13.17
N THR A 16 12.02 0.58 11.95
CA THR A 16 11.32 1.84 11.68
C THR A 16 10.33 1.71 10.55
N PHE A 17 9.39 2.66 10.50
CA PHE A 17 8.38 2.77 9.46
C PHE A 17 8.50 4.12 8.75
N ALA A 18 8.01 4.23 7.52
CA ALA A 18 8.01 5.49 6.77
C ALA A 18 6.62 5.84 6.26
N ILE A 19 6.20 7.09 6.49
CA ILE A 19 5.10 7.73 5.79
C ILE A 19 5.69 8.58 4.68
N VAL A 20 5.36 8.27 3.43
CA VAL A 20 5.76 9.06 2.26
C VAL A 20 4.54 9.82 1.77
N VAL A 21 4.62 11.15 1.73
CA VAL A 21 3.49 12.00 1.35
C VAL A 21 3.92 13.12 0.41
N ASP A 22 3.08 13.48 -0.55
CA ASP A 22 3.31 14.64 -1.39
C ASP A 22 3.03 15.95 -0.62
N GLN A 23 3.74 17.02 -0.96
CA GLN A 23 3.64 18.31 -0.26
C GLN A 23 2.20 18.81 -0.19
N LYS A 24 1.43 18.68 -1.28
CA LYS A 24 0.07 19.22 -1.34
C LYS A 24 -0.88 18.46 -0.42
N SER A 25 -0.82 17.14 -0.40
CA SER A 25 -1.60 16.31 0.53
C SER A 25 -1.19 16.54 1.98
N TYR A 26 0.11 16.79 2.24
CA TYR A 26 0.57 17.16 3.58
C TYR A 26 -0.02 18.50 4.02
N ASP A 27 0.04 19.53 3.18
CA ASP A 27 -0.49 20.85 3.52
C ASP A 27 -2.00 20.82 3.81
N GLU A 28 -2.75 19.99 3.09
CA GLU A 28 -4.22 19.88 3.22
C GLU A 28 -4.69 18.96 4.36
N ALA A 29 -3.84 18.04 4.84
CA ALA A 29 -4.21 17.03 5.84
C ALA A 29 -3.16 16.88 6.96
N LYS A 30 -2.37 17.94 7.21
CA LYS A 30 -1.23 17.92 8.14
C LYS A 30 -1.58 17.34 9.50
N SER A 31 -2.63 17.87 10.14
CA SER A 31 -3.06 17.43 11.47
C SER A 31 -3.38 15.95 11.53
N GLU A 32 -4.04 15.43 10.50
CA GLU A 32 -4.46 14.03 10.41
C GLU A 32 -3.29 13.10 10.11
N ILE A 33 -2.35 13.53 9.26
CA ILE A 33 -1.11 12.78 8.97
C ILE A 33 -0.21 12.74 10.21
N ASP A 34 -0.03 13.86 10.90
CA ASP A 34 0.76 13.93 12.14
C ASP A 34 0.12 13.09 13.26
N ALA A 35 -1.22 13.09 13.37
CA ALA A 35 -1.94 12.22 14.30
C ALA A 35 -1.81 10.74 13.95
N TYR A 36 -1.88 10.40 12.66
CA TYR A 36 -1.67 9.04 12.18
C TYR A 36 -0.26 8.53 12.49
N ARG A 37 0.77 9.33 12.18
CA ARG A 37 2.16 9.07 12.58
C ARG A 37 2.28 8.82 14.09
N THR A 38 1.72 9.72 14.89
CA THR A 38 1.75 9.62 16.36
C THR A 38 1.08 8.33 16.84
N SER A 39 -0.01 7.90 16.20
CA SER A 39 -0.71 6.65 16.55
C SER A 39 0.14 5.40 16.29
N ILE A 40 1.02 5.43 15.29
CA ILE A 40 1.96 4.33 15.00
C ILE A 40 3.07 4.32 16.06
N GLU A 41 3.64 5.49 16.37
CA GLU A 41 4.70 5.57 17.38
C GLU A 41 4.21 5.17 18.79
N LYS A 42 2.95 5.43 19.13
CA LYS A 42 2.35 4.96 20.40
C LYS A 42 2.38 3.44 20.57
N GLU A 43 2.41 2.67 19.48
CA GLU A 43 2.53 1.21 19.51
C GLU A 43 3.98 0.71 19.50
N GLY A 44 4.95 1.62 19.58
CA GLY A 44 6.36 1.27 19.65
C GLY A 44 7.02 1.03 18.30
N LEU A 45 6.53 1.68 17.23
CA LEU A 45 7.17 1.69 15.91
C LEU A 45 7.57 3.11 15.50
N GLY A 46 8.87 3.40 15.55
CA GLY A 46 9.42 4.72 15.22
C GLY A 46 9.17 5.06 13.75
N THR A 47 8.57 6.22 13.49
CA THR A 47 8.02 6.52 12.16
C THR A 47 8.63 7.78 11.58
N TYR A 48 9.30 7.63 10.42
CA TYR A 48 9.71 8.72 9.56
C TYR A 48 8.52 9.32 8.84
N LEU A 49 8.57 10.62 8.59
CA LEU A 49 7.66 11.31 7.67
C LEU A 49 8.48 12.02 6.60
N LEU A 50 8.36 11.52 5.36
CA LEU A 50 9.06 11.98 4.18
C LEU A 50 8.10 12.82 3.34
N ILE A 51 8.36 14.12 3.24
CA ILE A 51 7.51 15.09 2.58
C ILE A 51 8.31 15.72 1.44
N ASP A 52 7.78 15.64 0.22
CA ASP A 52 8.36 16.31 -0.94
C ASP A 52 7.31 16.51 -2.03
N ASP A 53 7.65 17.28 -3.05
CA ASP A 53 6.90 17.31 -4.31
C ASP A 53 7.39 16.17 -5.22
N TRP A 54 6.95 14.95 -4.92
CA TRP A 54 7.40 13.72 -5.58
C TRP A 54 7.01 13.68 -7.06
N LYS A 55 7.89 14.17 -7.94
CA LYS A 55 7.68 14.14 -9.40
C LYS A 55 8.00 12.81 -10.06
N ARG A 56 8.75 11.95 -9.36
CA ARG A 56 9.29 10.70 -9.93
C ARG A 56 9.32 9.59 -8.87
N PRO A 57 9.18 8.31 -9.28
CA PRO A 57 9.34 7.18 -8.38
C PRO A 57 10.76 7.01 -7.80
N GLU A 58 11.80 7.31 -8.58
CA GLU A 58 13.18 6.98 -8.24
C GLU A 58 13.63 7.58 -6.88
N PRO A 59 13.42 8.88 -6.59
CA PRO A 59 13.86 9.48 -5.33
C PRO A 59 13.19 8.86 -4.10
N ILE A 60 11.93 8.42 -4.21
CA ILE A 60 11.24 7.73 -3.12
C ILE A 60 11.94 6.40 -2.85
N ARG A 61 12.18 5.60 -3.90
CA ARG A 61 12.82 4.29 -3.79
C ARG A 61 14.21 4.39 -3.19
N GLU A 62 15.02 5.35 -3.63
CA GLU A 62 16.36 5.60 -3.08
C GLU A 62 16.34 5.88 -1.57
N GLN A 63 15.36 6.66 -1.11
CA GLN A 63 15.20 6.95 0.32
C GLN A 63 14.77 5.72 1.10
N LEU A 64 13.83 4.91 0.58
CA LEU A 64 13.40 3.68 1.23
C LEU A 64 14.54 2.66 1.35
N VAL A 65 15.33 2.47 0.29
CA VAL A 65 16.53 1.60 0.31
C VAL A 65 17.52 2.09 1.37
N LYS A 66 17.84 3.38 1.37
CA LYS A 66 18.77 3.97 2.34
C LYS A 66 18.32 3.79 3.79
N LEU A 67 17.02 3.93 4.06
CA LEU A 67 16.46 3.72 5.41
C LEU A 67 16.46 2.23 5.78
N HIS A 68 16.22 1.34 4.82
CA HIS A 68 16.27 -0.10 5.02
C HIS A 68 17.69 -0.61 5.33
N GLU A 69 18.70 -0.07 4.67
CA GLU A 69 20.12 -0.42 4.88
C GLU A 69 20.69 0.06 6.23
N ASN A 70 19.91 0.76 7.05
CA ASN A 70 20.35 1.16 8.39
C ASN A 70 20.51 -0.06 9.30
N GLU A 71 21.75 -0.40 9.64
CA GLU A 71 22.08 -1.58 10.46
C GLU A 71 21.48 -1.58 11.87
N LYS A 72 21.20 -0.40 12.45
CA LYS A 72 20.73 -0.29 13.83
C LYS A 72 19.23 -0.34 13.94
N THR A 73 18.55 0.35 13.03
CA THR A 73 17.10 0.54 13.05
C THR A 73 16.57 0.51 11.61
N PRO A 74 16.63 -0.65 10.94
CA PRO A 74 16.25 -0.75 9.53
C PRO A 74 14.77 -0.44 9.33
N LEU A 75 14.44 0.07 8.14
CA LEU A 75 13.06 0.24 7.70
C LEU A 75 12.41 -1.13 7.48
N GLU A 76 11.28 -1.40 8.14
CA GLU A 76 10.49 -2.63 7.95
C GLU A 76 9.28 -2.45 7.04
N GLY A 77 8.79 -1.22 6.89
CA GLY A 77 7.61 -0.94 6.08
C GLY A 77 7.39 0.53 5.76
N CYS A 78 6.48 0.80 4.82
CA CYS A 78 6.07 2.15 4.49
C CYS A 78 4.58 2.27 4.10
N VAL A 79 4.08 3.50 4.11
CA VAL A 79 2.79 3.85 3.51
C VAL A 79 2.92 5.10 2.64
N PHE A 80 2.35 5.02 1.44
CA PHE A 80 2.26 6.12 0.48
C PHE A 80 0.94 6.86 0.68
N ILE A 81 0.98 8.14 1.02
CA ILE A 81 -0.22 8.96 1.26
C ILE A 81 -0.34 10.04 0.19
N GLY A 82 -1.52 10.15 -0.42
CA GLY A 82 -1.81 11.17 -1.41
C GLY A 82 -1.40 10.79 -2.84
N ASP A 83 -0.95 11.79 -3.60
CA ASP A 83 -0.65 11.73 -5.03
C ASP A 83 0.81 11.29 -5.28
N ILE A 84 1.19 10.17 -4.64
CA ILE A 84 2.51 9.57 -4.88
C ILE A 84 2.55 8.94 -6.28
N PRO A 85 3.64 9.14 -7.08
CA PRO A 85 3.80 8.53 -8.39
C PRO A 85 3.50 7.03 -8.42
N ILE A 86 2.89 6.57 -9.50
CA ILE A 86 2.44 5.19 -9.72
C ILE A 86 3.35 4.54 -10.77
N PRO A 87 4.21 3.60 -10.37
CA PRO A 87 4.98 2.78 -11.28
C PRO A 87 4.06 1.90 -12.13
N MET A 88 4.08 2.13 -13.43
CA MET A 88 3.35 1.36 -14.44
C MET A 88 4.32 0.39 -15.12
N ILE A 89 4.38 -0.83 -14.60
CA ILE A 89 5.41 -1.80 -14.95
C ILE A 89 5.03 -2.56 -16.23
N ARG A 90 5.97 -2.60 -17.17
CA ARG A 90 5.93 -3.39 -18.41
C ARG A 90 6.81 -4.62 -18.27
N ASP A 91 6.50 -5.65 -19.07
CA ASP A 91 7.26 -6.90 -19.16
C ASP A 91 7.31 -7.74 -17.86
N ALA A 92 6.46 -7.40 -16.89
CA ALA A 92 6.29 -8.12 -15.61
C ALA A 92 4.96 -8.91 -15.52
N HIS A 93 4.20 -9.06 -16.61
CA HIS A 93 2.87 -9.71 -16.58
C HIS A 93 2.89 -11.16 -16.09
N HIS A 94 4.02 -11.85 -16.28
CA HIS A 94 4.21 -13.20 -15.79
C HIS A 94 4.24 -13.27 -14.25
N LEU A 95 4.59 -12.17 -13.57
CA LEU A 95 4.55 -12.03 -12.11
C LEU A 95 3.14 -11.73 -11.56
N SER A 96 2.14 -11.52 -12.44
CA SER A 96 0.75 -11.30 -12.04
C SER A 96 -0.09 -12.57 -12.20
N SER A 97 -1.07 -12.76 -11.31
CA SER A 97 -1.99 -13.91 -11.35
C SER A 97 -3.07 -13.74 -12.43
N ALA A 98 -3.76 -12.60 -12.46
CA ALA A 98 -4.94 -12.39 -13.31
C ALA A 98 -4.71 -11.48 -14.53
N PHE A 99 -3.61 -10.72 -14.58
CA PHE A 99 -3.44 -9.67 -15.58
C PHE A 99 -2.61 -10.13 -16.78
N LYS A 100 -3.28 -10.63 -17.83
CA LYS A 100 -2.63 -11.21 -19.03
C LYS A 100 -2.86 -10.40 -20.30
N ARG A 101 -3.00 -9.07 -20.20
CA ARG A 101 -3.24 -8.21 -21.37
C ARG A 101 -1.97 -8.10 -22.22
N SER A 102 -2.13 -8.17 -23.54
CA SER A 102 -1.02 -8.04 -24.49
C SER A 102 -0.26 -6.70 -24.33
N PRO A 103 1.08 -6.72 -24.30
CA PRO A 103 1.91 -5.50 -24.26
C PRO A 103 1.72 -4.57 -25.47
N LYS A 104 1.16 -5.06 -26.59
CA LYS A 104 0.86 -4.28 -27.80
C LYS A 104 -0.33 -3.32 -27.61
N ALA A 105 -1.14 -3.53 -26.58
CA ALA A 105 -2.26 -2.63 -26.29
C ALA A 105 -1.78 -1.31 -25.66
N ASN A 106 -2.67 -0.31 -25.67
CA ASN A 106 -2.50 0.97 -25.01
C ASN A 106 -1.90 0.81 -23.60
N TRP A 107 -0.89 1.64 -23.27
CA TRP A 107 -0.03 1.44 -22.11
C TRP A 107 -0.75 1.59 -20.78
N GLN A 108 -1.72 2.50 -20.68
CA GLN A 108 -2.55 2.67 -19.48
C GLN A 108 -3.34 1.39 -19.17
N LYS A 109 -3.69 0.64 -20.22
CA LYS A 109 -4.48 -0.59 -20.14
C LYS A 109 -3.65 -1.85 -20.07
N SER A 110 -2.39 -1.81 -20.51
CA SER A 110 -1.52 -2.98 -20.66
C SER A 110 -0.35 -3.02 -19.69
N SER A 111 -0.09 -1.97 -18.92
CA SER A 111 0.97 -1.97 -17.89
C SER A 111 0.38 -2.35 -16.53
N VAL A 112 1.20 -2.92 -15.65
CA VAL A 112 0.79 -3.34 -14.30
C VAL A 112 1.11 -2.21 -13.32
N PRO A 113 0.11 -1.48 -12.77
CA PRO A 113 0.37 -0.54 -11.68
C PRO A 113 0.84 -1.31 -10.44
N SER A 114 2.00 -0.97 -9.89
CA SER A 114 2.52 -1.73 -8.75
C SER A 114 3.50 -0.98 -7.87
N ASP A 115 3.23 -1.01 -6.57
CA ASP A 115 4.17 -0.53 -5.55
C ASP A 115 5.33 -1.53 -5.29
N ARG A 116 5.38 -2.68 -5.99
CA ARG A 116 6.55 -3.58 -5.99
C ARG A 116 7.84 -2.91 -6.44
N TYR A 117 7.73 -1.86 -7.23
CA TYR A 117 8.88 -1.00 -7.53
C TYR A 117 9.47 -0.38 -6.25
N TYR A 118 8.64 0.04 -5.30
CA TYR A 118 9.09 0.70 -4.08
C TYR A 118 9.46 -0.26 -2.96
N ASP A 119 8.88 -1.47 -2.92
CA ASP A 119 9.02 -2.38 -1.78
C ASP A 119 9.85 -3.65 -2.03
N ASP A 120 10.17 -3.98 -3.28
CA ASP A 120 11.10 -5.05 -3.66
C ASP A 120 12.36 -4.40 -4.28
N PHE A 121 13.37 -4.21 -3.44
CA PHE A 121 14.63 -3.57 -3.79
C PHE A 121 15.47 -4.46 -4.72
N GLY A 122 15.24 -5.77 -4.69
CA GLY A 122 15.90 -6.73 -5.58
C GLY A 122 15.40 -6.71 -7.02
N LEU A 123 14.21 -6.15 -7.30
CA LEU A 123 13.74 -5.96 -8.66
C LEU A 123 14.49 -4.82 -9.35
N LYS A 124 14.79 -4.98 -10.64
CA LYS A 124 15.50 -4.00 -11.45
C LYS A 124 14.63 -3.55 -12.62
N PHE A 125 14.56 -2.24 -12.82
CA PHE A 125 13.71 -1.63 -13.84
C PHE A 125 14.46 -0.56 -14.60
N ASP A 126 14.14 -0.39 -15.88
CA ASP A 126 14.56 0.76 -16.67
C ASP A 126 13.36 1.71 -16.84
N TYR A 127 13.57 2.99 -16.50
CA TYR A 127 12.55 4.02 -16.69
C TYR A 127 12.34 4.32 -18.18
N ILE A 128 11.08 4.46 -18.59
CA ILE A 128 10.73 4.74 -19.98
C ILE A 128 10.26 6.18 -20.14
N LYS A 129 9.13 6.55 -19.51
CA LYS A 129 8.55 7.90 -19.58
C LYS A 129 7.41 8.10 -18.59
N GLN A 130 7.06 9.36 -18.35
CA GLN A 130 5.83 9.75 -17.69
C GLN A 130 4.67 9.70 -18.70
N ASP A 131 3.47 9.35 -18.23
CA ASP A 131 2.26 9.41 -19.03
C ASP A 131 1.86 10.87 -19.29
N SER A 132 1.49 11.17 -20.53
CA SER A 132 1.14 12.54 -20.95
C SER A 132 -0.28 12.95 -20.59
N LEU A 133 -1.16 12.00 -20.28
CA LEU A 133 -2.58 12.24 -19.95
C LEU A 133 -2.85 12.09 -18.46
N ILE A 134 -2.16 11.15 -17.81
CA ILE A 134 -2.28 10.88 -16.37
C ILE A 134 -0.90 11.09 -15.74
N PRO A 135 -0.55 12.32 -15.34
CA PRO A 135 0.82 12.65 -14.90
C PRO A 135 1.37 11.75 -13.79
N ASP A 136 0.52 11.18 -12.95
CA ASP A 136 0.94 10.28 -11.87
C ASP A 136 1.46 8.93 -12.36
N TYR A 137 1.26 8.57 -13.63
CA TYR A 137 1.70 7.29 -14.18
C TYR A 137 3.11 7.39 -14.75
N HIS A 138 3.98 6.52 -14.26
CA HIS A 138 5.38 6.46 -14.66
C HIS A 138 5.70 5.08 -15.22
N TYR A 139 5.92 5.02 -16.54
CA TYR A 139 6.20 3.77 -17.23
C TYR A 139 7.64 3.35 -17.09
N MET A 140 7.82 2.06 -16.81
CA MET A 140 9.11 1.40 -16.68
C MET A 140 9.00 -0.05 -17.15
N THR A 141 10.11 -0.65 -17.55
CA THR A 141 10.17 -2.07 -17.95
C THR A 141 10.99 -2.87 -16.96
N LEU A 142 10.51 -4.07 -16.62
CA LEU A 142 11.28 -5.04 -15.84
C LEU A 142 12.46 -5.53 -16.67
N ARG A 143 13.67 -5.39 -16.11
CA ARG A 143 14.88 -5.83 -16.81
C ARG A 143 14.98 -7.35 -16.84
N ALA A 144 15.58 -7.88 -17.92
CA ALA A 144 15.83 -9.32 -18.05
C ALA A 144 16.78 -9.87 -16.98
N ASP A 145 17.68 -9.04 -16.44
CA ASP A 145 18.60 -9.39 -15.35
C ASP A 145 18.03 -9.11 -13.94
N SER A 146 16.73 -8.79 -13.85
CA SER A 146 16.00 -8.69 -12.59
C SER A 146 15.61 -10.08 -12.08
N LYS A 147 15.32 -10.18 -10.77
CA LYS A 147 14.59 -11.33 -10.23
C LYS A 147 13.29 -11.52 -11.02
N GLN A 148 12.95 -12.79 -11.31
CA GLN A 148 11.72 -13.19 -12.01
C GLN A 148 10.69 -13.78 -11.03
N TYR A 149 10.75 -13.32 -9.78
CA TYR A 149 9.81 -13.63 -8.70
C TYR A 149 9.74 -12.40 -7.79
N ILE A 150 8.64 -12.30 -7.03
CA ILE A 150 8.42 -11.21 -6.08
C ILE A 150 8.87 -11.69 -4.69
N SER A 151 9.68 -10.88 -4.02
CA SER A 151 10.16 -11.12 -2.66
C SER A 151 10.45 -9.77 -1.99
N PRO A 152 9.40 -9.07 -1.53
CA PRO A 152 9.51 -7.72 -1.01
C PRO A 152 10.45 -7.65 0.19
N ASP A 153 11.26 -6.60 0.26
CA ASP A 153 12.20 -6.34 1.36
C ASP A 153 11.51 -5.61 2.53
N ILE A 154 10.44 -4.86 2.23
CA ILE A 154 9.59 -4.19 3.22
C ILE A 154 8.09 -4.42 2.91
N TYR A 155 7.22 -4.29 3.90
CA TYR A 155 5.78 -4.24 3.64
C TYR A 155 5.34 -2.83 3.24
N SER A 156 4.42 -2.71 2.28
CA SER A 156 3.94 -1.40 1.82
C SER A 156 2.42 -1.33 1.75
N ALA A 157 1.91 -0.11 1.90
CA ALA A 157 0.50 0.22 1.71
C ALA A 157 0.35 1.59 1.02
N ARG A 158 -0.84 1.88 0.50
CA ARG A 158 -1.14 3.16 -0.15
C ARG A 158 -2.51 3.68 0.27
N ILE A 159 -2.53 4.92 0.76
CA ILE A 159 -3.73 5.69 1.10
C ILE A 159 -3.85 6.80 0.06
N ARG A 160 -4.60 6.53 -1.01
CA ARG A 160 -4.81 7.47 -2.12
C ARG A 160 -6.30 7.81 -2.21
N PRO A 161 -6.70 9.08 -2.04
CA PRO A 161 -8.11 9.45 -2.17
C PRO A 161 -8.57 9.25 -3.63
N LEU A 162 -9.86 8.97 -3.79
CA LEU A 162 -10.44 8.80 -5.12
C LEU A 162 -10.60 10.17 -5.81
N HIS A 163 -10.37 10.19 -7.12
CA HIS A 163 -10.67 11.34 -7.97
C HIS A 163 -12.11 11.24 -8.44
N LEU A 164 -13.04 11.73 -7.61
CA LEU A 164 -14.47 11.75 -7.92
C LEU A 164 -14.90 13.18 -8.29
N GLU A 165 -15.71 13.31 -9.34
CA GLU A 165 -16.23 14.60 -9.77
C GLU A 165 -17.13 15.20 -8.67
N GLY A 166 -16.92 16.48 -8.34
CA GLY A 166 -17.68 17.19 -7.31
C GLY A 166 -17.26 16.93 -5.86
N GLU A 167 -16.35 15.99 -5.61
CA GLU A 167 -15.92 15.62 -4.25
C GLU A 167 -14.57 16.25 -3.88
N ASN A 168 -14.42 16.62 -2.61
CA ASN A 168 -13.15 17.10 -2.09
C ASN A 168 -12.26 15.92 -1.65
N ARG A 169 -11.33 15.53 -2.53
CA ARG A 169 -10.38 14.43 -2.27
C ARG A 169 -9.56 14.60 -0.98
N TYR A 170 -9.23 15.83 -0.57
CA TYR A 170 -8.49 16.06 0.68
C TYR A 170 -9.39 15.89 1.91
N GLN A 171 -10.68 16.20 1.79
CA GLN A 171 -11.65 15.87 2.84
C GLN A 171 -11.74 14.35 3.01
N MET A 172 -11.84 13.59 1.91
CA MET A 172 -11.83 12.12 1.95
C MET A 172 -10.56 11.57 2.62
N LEU A 173 -9.39 12.15 2.31
CA LEU A 173 -8.12 11.77 2.93
C LEU A 173 -8.14 12.04 4.45
N ARG A 174 -8.56 13.23 4.87
CA ARG A 174 -8.69 13.59 6.30
C ARG A 174 -9.65 12.64 7.02
N ASP A 175 -10.80 12.35 6.43
CA ASP A 175 -11.82 11.49 7.03
C ASP A 175 -11.32 10.04 7.19
N TYR A 176 -10.61 9.53 6.17
CA TYR A 176 -9.99 8.21 6.25
C TYR A 176 -8.94 8.15 7.37
N LEU A 177 -8.03 9.14 7.45
CA LEU A 177 -6.97 9.16 8.46
C LEU A 177 -7.53 9.33 9.88
N LYS A 178 -8.55 10.18 10.07
CA LYS A 178 -9.29 10.29 11.35
C LYS A 178 -9.91 8.96 11.76
N LYS A 179 -10.58 8.29 10.81
CA LYS A 179 -11.14 6.96 11.04
C LYS A 179 -10.04 5.97 11.42
N ALA A 180 -8.94 5.91 10.67
CA ALA A 180 -7.84 4.98 10.93
C ALA A 180 -7.24 5.17 12.35
N VAL A 181 -7.00 6.42 12.76
CA VAL A 181 -6.52 6.74 14.12
C VAL A 181 -7.55 6.35 15.19
N ALA A 182 -8.83 6.66 14.96
CA ALA A 182 -9.90 6.34 15.90
C ALA A 182 -10.10 4.82 16.06
N GLU A 183 -10.11 4.06 14.97
CA GLU A 183 -10.24 2.59 15.02
C GLU A 183 -9.04 1.95 15.70
N LYS A 184 -7.82 2.46 15.44
CA LYS A 184 -6.59 1.96 16.08
C LYS A 184 -6.59 2.15 17.60
N ALA A 185 -7.25 3.19 18.11
CA ALA A 185 -7.35 3.44 19.55
C ALA A 185 -8.43 2.59 20.25
N LYS A 186 -9.31 1.92 19.49
CA LYS A 186 -10.39 1.10 20.07
C LYS A 186 -9.87 -0.28 20.44
N GLN A 187 -10.32 -0.79 21.57
CA GLN A 187 -10.30 -2.22 21.82
C GLN A 187 -11.46 -2.84 21.05
N ASN A 188 -11.17 -3.38 19.86
CA ASN A 188 -12.17 -4.03 19.03
C ASN A 188 -12.01 -5.55 19.12
N ALA A 189 -13.06 -6.25 19.51
CA ALA A 189 -13.07 -7.71 19.52
C ALA A 189 -13.23 -8.21 18.08
N PHE A 190 -12.55 -9.32 17.76
CA PHE A 190 -12.78 -10.01 16.50
C PHE A 190 -13.95 -11.00 16.66
N ASP A 191 -15.17 -10.46 16.62
CA ASP A 191 -16.43 -11.17 16.91
C ASP A 191 -17.42 -11.15 15.73
N GLN A 192 -17.11 -10.42 14.67
CA GLN A 192 -17.91 -10.38 13.44
C GLN A 192 -17.08 -10.73 12.20
N LEU A 193 -17.49 -11.79 11.51
CA LEU A 193 -16.94 -12.21 10.24
C LEU A 193 -18.03 -12.23 9.19
N THR A 194 -17.78 -11.56 8.07
CA THR A 194 -18.57 -11.71 6.86
C THR A 194 -17.67 -12.25 5.78
N MET A 195 -18.08 -13.37 5.18
CA MET A 195 -17.44 -13.95 4.02
C MET A 195 -18.40 -13.89 2.84
N ALA A 196 -17.90 -13.44 1.69
CA ALA A 196 -18.63 -13.47 0.44
C ALA A 196 -17.73 -14.00 -0.67
N ARG A 197 -18.25 -14.91 -1.50
CA ARG A 197 -17.57 -15.34 -2.74
C ARG A 197 -18.16 -14.53 -3.89
N GLY A 198 -17.35 -13.65 -4.48
CA GLY A 198 -17.77 -12.93 -5.68
C GLY A 198 -18.17 -13.89 -6.82
N HIS A 199 -18.92 -13.40 -7.80
CA HIS A 199 -19.40 -14.22 -8.91
C HIS A 199 -18.23 -14.84 -9.70
N GLY A 200 -18.25 -16.16 -9.94
CA GLY A 200 -17.20 -16.84 -10.67
C GLY A 200 -17.37 -18.36 -10.72
N TYR A 201 -16.43 -19.04 -11.37
CA TYR A 201 -16.52 -20.48 -11.69
C TYR A 201 -16.83 -21.38 -10.47
N ASN A 202 -16.27 -21.05 -9.29
CA ASN A 202 -16.48 -21.81 -8.04
C ASN A 202 -17.37 -21.07 -7.01
N SER A 203 -18.09 -20.00 -7.38
CA SER A 203 -18.87 -19.23 -6.41
C SER A 203 -20.07 -20.02 -5.87
N GLU A 204 -20.66 -20.85 -6.72
CA GLU A 204 -21.85 -21.67 -6.42
C GLU A 204 -21.52 -23.13 -6.06
N ASP A 205 -20.24 -23.52 -5.94
CA ASP A 205 -19.86 -24.91 -5.67
C ASP A 205 -19.99 -25.24 -4.16
N PRO A 206 -20.93 -26.11 -3.74
CA PRO A 206 -21.15 -26.45 -2.33
C PRO A 206 -19.96 -27.15 -1.68
N LEU A 207 -19.14 -27.88 -2.44
CA LEU A 207 -17.95 -28.56 -1.93
C LEU A 207 -16.85 -27.55 -1.62
N ALA A 208 -16.64 -26.58 -2.52
CA ALA A 208 -15.71 -25.49 -2.26
C ALA A 208 -16.14 -24.66 -1.04
N TRP A 209 -17.44 -24.49 -0.84
CA TRP A 209 -18.04 -23.79 0.30
C TRP A 209 -17.86 -24.53 1.63
N SER A 210 -18.17 -25.82 1.65
CA SER A 210 -18.11 -26.60 2.90
C SER A 210 -16.68 -26.71 3.44
N GLY A 211 -15.69 -26.89 2.57
CA GLY A 211 -14.27 -26.91 2.96
C GLY A 211 -13.81 -25.59 3.58
N GLU A 212 -14.19 -24.46 3.00
CA GLU A 212 -13.81 -23.14 3.50
C GLU A 212 -14.44 -22.81 4.86
N GLN A 213 -15.71 -23.16 5.06
CA GLN A 213 -16.36 -23.00 6.37
C GLN A 213 -15.67 -23.84 7.45
N ILE A 214 -15.25 -25.06 7.12
CA ILE A 214 -14.50 -25.93 8.04
C ILE A 214 -13.15 -25.29 8.35
N ALA A 215 -12.39 -24.86 7.33
CA ALA A 215 -11.09 -24.22 7.52
C ALA A 215 -11.18 -22.96 8.41
N LEU A 216 -12.18 -22.10 8.18
CA LEU A 216 -12.39 -20.92 9.01
C LEU A 216 -12.74 -21.28 10.46
N ARG A 217 -13.54 -22.33 10.68
CA ARG A 217 -13.86 -22.82 12.03
C ARG A 217 -12.63 -23.36 12.75
N GLU A 218 -11.74 -24.05 12.04
CA GLU A 218 -10.52 -24.59 12.61
C GLU A 218 -9.48 -23.51 12.91
N GLN A 219 -9.32 -22.53 12.02
CA GLN A 219 -8.33 -21.46 12.17
C GLN A 219 -8.79 -20.36 13.13
N LEU A 220 -10.10 -20.08 13.16
CA LEU A 220 -10.68 -18.99 13.95
C LEU A 220 -11.80 -19.50 14.88
N PRO A 221 -11.57 -20.54 15.71
CA PRO A 221 -12.65 -21.20 16.47
C PRO A 221 -13.36 -20.24 17.44
N GLN A 222 -12.69 -19.18 17.88
CA GLN A 222 -13.27 -18.19 18.79
C GLN A 222 -14.43 -17.42 18.15
N ILE A 223 -14.39 -17.14 16.84
CA ILE A 223 -15.44 -16.34 16.19
C ILE A 223 -16.76 -17.12 16.00
N PHE A 224 -16.71 -18.44 16.13
CA PHE A 224 -17.90 -19.31 16.03
C PHE A 224 -18.55 -19.61 17.38
N LYS A 225 -18.09 -18.98 18.48
CA LYS A 225 -18.71 -19.09 19.80
C LYS A 225 -20.03 -18.32 19.86
N SER A 226 -20.90 -18.73 20.79
CA SER A 226 -22.16 -18.03 21.07
C SER A 226 -21.90 -16.57 21.45
N GLY A 227 -22.70 -15.64 20.91
CA GLY A 227 -22.54 -14.20 21.06
C GLY A 227 -21.86 -13.51 19.88
N ASN A 228 -21.12 -14.25 19.05
CA ASN A 228 -20.44 -13.74 17.86
C ASN A 228 -21.31 -13.93 16.60
N THR A 229 -20.95 -13.24 15.52
CA THR A 229 -21.68 -13.29 14.25
C THR A 229 -20.76 -13.72 13.11
N VAL A 230 -21.11 -14.83 12.46
CA VAL A 230 -20.47 -15.27 11.21
C VAL A 230 -21.53 -15.36 10.12
N LYS A 231 -21.34 -14.61 9.03
CA LYS A 231 -22.24 -14.62 7.87
C LYS A 231 -21.48 -15.07 6.64
N PHE A 232 -22.09 -15.98 5.89
CA PHE A 232 -21.59 -16.39 4.59
C PHE A 232 -22.61 -16.02 3.51
N TYR A 233 -22.15 -15.31 2.47
CA TYR A 233 -22.95 -14.83 1.34
C TYR A 233 -22.47 -15.44 0.02
#